data_AF-A0A178UCJ8-F1
#
_entry.id   AF-A0A178UCJ8-F1
#
_cell.length_a   1.000
_cell.length_b   1.000
_cell.length_c   1.000
_cell.angle_alpha   90.00
_cell.angle_beta   90.00
_cell.angle_gamma   90.00
#
_symmetry.space_group_name_H-M   'P 1'
#
loop_
_entity.id
_entity.type
_entity.pdbx_description
1 polymer ?
#
loop_
_entity_poly.entity_id
_entity_poly.type
_entity_poly.pdbx_seq_one_letter_code
_entity_poly.pdbx_strand_id
1 'polypeptide(L)'
;MVLSRGSLLGSSNGDFKEDVEMISGKNHVVVRQCLVGVEIMLSSRCCGGQPRFSSVLQVLSEYGLCLLNSISSIVDDRLVYTIQAEVNDMALMIDLAELEKRLIRMK
;
A
#
# COMPACT_ATOMS: atom_id res chain seq x y z
N MET A 1 -22.74 23.91 9.86
CA MET A 1 -22.51 23.75 11.32
C MET A 1 -21.01 23.83 11.56
N VAL A 2 -20.57 24.89 12.20
CA VAL A 2 -19.16 25.12 12.58
C VAL A 2 -19.01 24.57 13.99
N LEU A 3 -18.08 23.64 14.23
CA LEU A 3 -17.75 23.20 15.58
C LEU A 3 -16.30 23.54 15.89
N SER A 4 -16.17 24.21 17.04
CA SER A 4 -15.09 25.08 17.47
C SER A 4 -13.83 24.34 17.88
N ARG A 5 -12.69 25.04 17.77
CA ARG A 5 -11.41 24.70 18.39
C ARG A 5 -11.53 24.81 19.91
N GLY A 6 -11.24 23.73 20.63
CA GLY A 6 -11.01 23.74 22.08
C GLY A 6 -9.61 23.19 22.37
N SER A 7 -8.78 23.99 23.01
CA SER A 7 -7.48 23.60 23.59
C SER A 7 -7.67 23.43 25.09
N LEU A 8 -7.12 22.39 25.72
CA LEU A 8 -6.76 22.39 27.14
C LEU A 8 -5.69 21.31 27.41
N LEU A 9 -4.60 21.74 28.07
CA LEU A 9 -3.45 20.96 28.51
C LEU A 9 -3.72 20.28 29.86
N GLY A 10 -3.05 19.14 30.09
CA GLY A 10 -2.80 18.48 31.39
C GLY A 10 -3.38 17.06 31.48
N SER A 11 -2.71 16.01 31.95
CA SER A 11 -1.43 15.87 32.63
C SER A 11 -1.04 14.37 32.72
N SER A 12 0.26 14.10 32.94
CA SER A 12 0.84 12.98 33.71
C SER A 12 1.08 11.58 33.08
N ASN A 13 2.37 11.36 32.80
CA ASN A 13 3.22 10.16 33.02
C ASN A 13 2.74 8.74 32.65
N GLY A 14 3.35 8.22 31.59
CA GLY A 14 3.91 6.85 31.52
C GLY A 14 2.95 5.74 31.11
N ASP A 15 2.95 5.37 29.83
CA ASP A 15 2.93 3.96 29.44
C ASP A 15 3.29 3.76 27.96
N PHE A 16 4.02 2.69 27.69
CA PHE A 16 4.71 2.30 26.45
C PHE A 16 3.75 2.04 25.27
N LYS A 17 3.08 3.08 24.75
CA LYS A 17 1.96 2.90 23.82
C LYS A 17 1.97 3.76 22.57
N GLU A 18 3.11 4.34 22.19
CA GLU A 18 3.20 5.19 20.99
C GLU A 18 3.91 4.50 19.81
N ASP A 19 4.70 3.45 20.08
CA ASP A 19 5.50 2.80 19.04
C ASP A 19 4.75 1.70 18.27
N VAL A 20 3.64 1.18 18.80
CA VAL A 20 2.84 0.10 18.16
C VAL A 20 1.66 0.66 17.36
N GLU A 21 1.14 1.85 17.70
CA GLU A 21 0.01 2.47 17.02
C GLU A 21 0.43 3.18 15.73
N MET A 22 1.68 3.67 15.67
CA MET A 22 2.24 4.41 14.52
C MET A 22 2.64 3.54 13.31
N ILE A 23 2.67 2.21 13.48
CA ILE A 23 2.85 1.24 12.40
C ILE A 23 1.49 0.87 11.78
N SER A 24 0.42 0.97 12.57
CA SER A 24 -0.93 0.60 12.17
C SER A 24 -1.60 1.63 11.25
N GLY A 25 -1.05 2.85 11.12
CA GLY A 25 -1.58 3.90 10.23
C GLY A 25 -1.03 3.89 8.81
N LYS A 26 0.02 3.11 8.51
CA LYS A 26 0.71 3.18 7.21
C LYS A 26 0.17 2.14 6.22
N ASN A 27 0.17 2.53 4.94
CA ASN A 27 -0.05 1.62 3.83
C ASN A 27 1.11 0.63 3.78
N HIS A 28 0.79 -0.65 3.57
CA HIS A 28 1.77 -1.71 3.43
C HIS A 28 1.80 -2.19 1.98
N VAL A 29 2.99 -2.43 1.46
CA VAL A 29 3.22 -2.97 0.13
C VAL A 29 4.20 -4.12 0.25
N VAL A 30 3.93 -5.23 -0.41
CA VAL A 30 4.88 -6.34 -0.56
C VAL A 30 4.93 -6.70 -2.03
N VAL A 31 6.15 -6.84 -2.57
CA VAL A 31 6.37 -7.32 -3.93
C VAL A 31 7.16 -8.62 -3.87
N ARG A 32 6.68 -9.66 -4.56
CA ARG A 32 7.31 -10.99 -4.61
C ARG A 32 7.37 -11.49 -6.04
N GLN A 33 8.37 -12.29 -6.35
CA GLN A 33 8.35 -13.09 -7.58
C GLN A 33 7.37 -14.26 -7.45
N CYS A 34 6.70 -14.57 -8.55
CA CYS A 34 5.83 -15.73 -8.70
C CYS A 34 6.15 -16.47 -10.01
N LEU A 35 5.51 -17.61 -10.26
CA LEU A 35 5.81 -18.47 -11.42
C LEU A 35 5.68 -17.77 -12.78
N VAL A 36 4.82 -16.75 -12.87
CA VAL A 36 4.50 -16.02 -14.10
C VAL A 36 5.13 -14.63 -14.17
N GLY A 37 5.78 -14.17 -13.09
CA GLY A 37 6.32 -12.82 -13.01
C GLY A 37 6.37 -12.30 -11.57
N VAL A 38 5.45 -11.40 -11.24
CA VAL A 38 5.39 -10.75 -9.91
C VAL A 38 4.00 -10.80 -9.29
N GLU A 39 3.97 -10.90 -7.96
CA GLU A 39 2.80 -10.76 -7.12
C GLU A 39 2.98 -9.57 -6.18
N ILE A 40 1.97 -8.72 -6.10
CA ILE A 40 1.99 -7.46 -5.36
C ILE A 40 0.81 -7.47 -4.39
N MET A 41 1.12 -7.30 -3.10
CA MET A 41 0.11 -7.17 -2.06
C MET A 41 0.12 -5.76 -1.49
N LEU A 42 -1.00 -5.06 -1.58
CA LEU A 42 -1.20 -3.72 -1.04
C LEU A 42 -2.22 -3.81 0.10
N SER A 43 -1.93 -3.20 1.25
CA SER A 43 -2.89 -3.07 2.35
C SER A 43 -2.97 -1.61 2.77
N SER A 44 -4.18 -1.06 2.79
CA SER A 44 -4.44 0.32 3.19
C SER A 44 -5.69 0.40 4.05
N ARG A 45 -5.73 1.34 5.01
CA ARG A 45 -6.95 1.58 5.80
C ARG A 45 -8.06 2.10 4.91
N CYS A 46 -9.30 1.69 5.18
CA CYS A 46 -10.47 2.19 4.46
C CYS A 46 -10.69 3.70 4.64
N CYS A 47 -10.22 4.27 5.76
CA CYS A 47 -10.41 5.67 6.13
C CYS A 47 -9.13 6.48 5.84
N GLY A 48 -8.99 6.98 4.60
CA GLY A 48 -8.01 8.00 4.23
C GLY A 48 -6.72 7.48 3.58
N GLY A 49 -6.38 8.03 2.41
CA GLY A 49 -5.08 7.79 1.74
C GLY A 49 -4.95 6.42 1.06
N GLN A 50 -6.06 5.80 0.66
CA GLN A 50 -6.02 4.55 -0.10
C GLN A 50 -5.40 4.78 -1.48
N PRO A 51 -4.38 3.99 -1.86
CA PRO A 51 -3.84 4.05 -3.20
C PRO A 51 -4.94 3.70 -4.19
N ARG A 52 -5.17 4.57 -5.16
CA ARG A 52 -6.13 4.29 -6.23
C ARG A 52 -5.62 3.10 -7.03
N PHE A 53 -6.49 2.11 -7.24
CA PHE A 53 -6.13 0.94 -8.03
C PHE A 53 -5.63 1.33 -9.43
N SER A 54 -6.22 2.37 -10.04
CA SER A 54 -5.75 2.92 -11.32
C SER A 54 -4.30 3.42 -11.28
N SER A 55 -3.86 4.03 -10.18
CA SER A 55 -2.48 4.47 -10.00
C SER A 55 -1.53 3.28 -9.92
N VAL A 56 -1.94 2.20 -9.24
CA VAL A 56 -1.17 0.96 -9.20
C VAL A 56 -1.00 0.39 -10.61
N LEU A 57 -2.08 0.27 -11.38
CA LEU A 57 -2.04 -0.21 -12.76
C LEU A 57 -1.14 0.64 -13.64
N GLN A 58 -1.13 1.96 -13.45
CA GLN A 58 -0.23 2.85 -14.17
C GLN A 58 1.24 2.51 -13.87
N VAL A 59 1.61 2.30 -12.60
CA VAL A 59 2.99 1.88 -12.27
C VAL A 59 3.31 0.52 -12.85
N LEU A 60 2.38 -0.44 -12.85
CA LEU A 60 2.64 -1.72 -13.53
C LEU A 60 2.95 -1.51 -15.02
N SER A 61 2.16 -0.69 -15.71
CA SER A 61 2.40 -0.36 -17.11
C SER A 61 3.74 0.35 -17.34
N GLU A 62 4.17 1.24 -16.45
CA GLU A 62 5.47 1.93 -16.53
C GLU A 62 6.65 0.95 -16.43
N TYR A 63 6.46 -0.16 -15.69
CA TYR A 63 7.46 -1.20 -15.49
C TYR A 63 7.34 -2.34 -16.53
N GLY A 64 6.45 -2.21 -17.52
CA GLY A 64 6.22 -3.25 -18.53
C GLY A 64 5.58 -4.51 -17.97
N LEU A 65 4.88 -4.40 -16.83
CA LEU A 65 4.13 -5.48 -16.20
C LEU A 65 2.71 -5.53 -16.74
N CYS A 66 2.30 -6.68 -17.27
CA CYS A 66 0.94 -6.89 -17.73
C CYS A 66 0.10 -7.52 -16.62
N LEU A 67 -1.02 -6.88 -16.28
CA LEU A 67 -1.94 -7.38 -15.26
C LEU A 67 -2.56 -8.72 -15.72
N LEU A 68 -2.39 -9.77 -14.91
CA LEU A 68 -3.04 -11.07 -15.12
C LEU A 68 -4.28 -11.22 -14.26
N ASN A 69 -4.15 -10.92 -12.97
CA ASN A 69 -5.22 -11.10 -12.00
C ASN A 69 -5.17 -10.03 -10.91
N SER A 70 -6.33 -9.69 -10.38
CA SER A 70 -6.45 -8.82 -9.21
C SER A 70 -7.59 -9.28 -8.32
N ILE A 71 -7.29 -9.49 -7.05
CA ILE A 71 -8.26 -9.82 -6.02
C ILE A 71 -8.23 -8.68 -5.01
N SER A 72 -9.41 -8.23 -4.59
CA SER A 72 -9.54 -7.28 -3.48
C SER A 72 -10.37 -7.90 -2.36
N SER A 73 -10.00 -7.60 -1.14
CA SER A 73 -10.72 -8.04 0.06
C SER A 73 -10.59 -7.01 1.16
N ILE A 74 -11.58 -6.91 2.03
CA ILE A 74 -11.50 -6.09 3.24
C ILE A 74 -11.25 -7.01 4.42
N VAL A 75 -10.19 -6.75 5.17
CA VAL A 75 -9.77 -7.49 6.37
C VAL A 75 -9.45 -6.48 7.46
N ASP A 76 -10.09 -6.58 8.63
CA ASP A 76 -9.84 -5.71 9.79
C ASP A 76 -9.81 -4.20 9.45
N ASP A 77 -10.86 -3.71 8.76
CA ASP A 77 -10.99 -2.33 8.27
C ASP A 77 -9.87 -1.85 7.33
N ARG A 78 -9.16 -2.79 6.71
CA ARG A 78 -8.15 -2.55 5.68
C ARG A 78 -8.55 -3.18 4.37
N LEU A 79 -8.48 -2.39 3.31
CA LEU A 79 -8.58 -2.87 1.94
C LEU A 79 -7.24 -3.49 1.55
N VAL A 80 -7.28 -4.76 1.16
CA VAL A 80 -6.16 -5.53 0.66
C VAL A 80 -6.36 -5.78 -0.82
N TYR A 81 -5.37 -5.44 -1.64
CA TYR A 81 -5.28 -5.87 -3.04
C TYR A 81 -4.17 -6.89 -3.18
N THR A 82 -4.46 -7.98 -3.86
CA THR A 82 -3.48 -8.95 -4.35
C THR A 82 -3.51 -8.91 -5.86
N ILE A 83 -2.38 -8.56 -6.46
CA ILE A 83 -2.26 -8.33 -7.89
C ILE A 83 -1.18 -9.26 -8.43
N GLN A 84 -1.48 -9.96 -9.51
CA GLN A 84 -0.51 -10.76 -10.24
C GLN A 84 -0.29 -10.13 -11.61
N ALA A 85 0.98 -9.99 -11.96
CA ALA A 85 1.38 -9.45 -13.24
C ALA A 85 2.51 -10.27 -13.86
N GLU A 86 2.45 -10.46 -15.17
CA GLU A 86 3.53 -11.05 -15.94
C GLU A 86 4.57 -10.01 -16.32
N VAL A 87 5.81 -10.46 -16.44
CA VAL A 87 6.92 -9.67 -16.98
C VAL A 87 6.87 -9.83 -18.49
N ASN A 88 6.59 -8.76 -19.23
CA ASN A 88 6.69 -8.81 -20.68
C ASN A 88 8.15 -9.06 -21.08
N ASP A 89 8.41 -9.86 -22.12
CA ASP A 89 9.76 -10.28 -22.55
C ASP A 89 10.73 -9.12 -22.83
N MET A 90 10.21 -7.90 -22.98
CA MET A 90 10.96 -6.65 -23.16
C MET A 90 11.51 -6.06 -21.84
N ALA A 91 11.03 -6.49 -20.68
CA ALA A 91 11.42 -6.01 -19.36
C ALA A 91 12.57 -6.88 -18.80
N LEU A 92 13.79 -6.58 -19.25
CA LEU A 92 15.03 -7.05 -18.62
C LEU A 92 15.01 -6.76 -17.11
N MET A 93 15.12 -7.81 -16.28
CA MET A 93 15.38 -7.76 -14.83
C MET A 93 14.64 -6.66 -14.06
N ILE A 94 13.39 -6.91 -13.68
CA ILE A 94 12.64 -5.99 -12.81
C ILE A 94 13.29 -5.95 -11.42
N ASP A 95 13.74 -4.78 -11.00
CA ASP A 95 14.14 -4.51 -9.63
C ASP A 95 12.88 -4.42 -8.73
N LEU A 96 12.61 -5.51 -8.02
CA LEU A 96 11.47 -5.62 -7.12
C LEU A 96 11.53 -4.58 -5.98
N ALA A 97 12.72 -4.23 -5.51
CA ALA A 97 12.89 -3.28 -4.42
C ALA A 97 12.54 -1.85 -4.88
N GLU A 98 12.93 -1.49 -6.10
CA GLU A 98 12.54 -0.21 -6.68
C GLU A 98 11.03 -0.17 -6.99
N LEU A 99 10.45 -1.26 -7.48
CA LEU A 99 9.00 -1.35 -7.71
C LEU A 99 8.21 -1.20 -6.40
N GLU A 100 8.61 -1.88 -5.33
CA GLU A 100 7.99 -1.78 -4.01
C GLU A 100 8.06 -0.34 -3.48
N LYS A 101 9.24 0.29 -3.57
CA LYS A 101 9.45 1.68 -3.15
C LYS A 101 8.59 2.65 -3.96
N ARG A 102 8.45 2.43 -5.26
CA ARG A 102 7.59 3.22 -6.15
C ARG A 102 6.13 3.15 -5.69
N LEU A 103 5.64 1.94 -5.42
CA LEU A 103 4.28 1.66 -4.95
C LEU A 103 3.99 2.25 -3.56
N ILE A 104 4.95 2.21 -2.64
CA ILE A 104 4.83 2.83 -1.30
C ILE A 104 4.68 4.36 -1.39
N ARG A 105 5.34 4.99 -2.37
CA ARG A 105 5.32 6.45 -2.55
C ARG A 105 4.08 6.96 -3.28
N MET A 106 3.24 6.07 -3.80
CA MET A 106 2.00 6.46 -4.48
C MET A 106 0.99 6.98 -3.46
N LYS A 107 0.33 8.09 -3.78
CA LYS A 107 -0.66 8.78 -2.94
C LYS A 107 -2.05 8.63 -3.52
#